data_AF-A0A392U3Y8-F1
#
_entry.id   AF-A0A392U3Y8-F1
#
_cell.length_a   1.000
_cell.length_b   1.000
_cell.length_c   1.000
_cell.angle_alpha   90.00
_cell.angle_beta   90.00
_cell.angle_gamma   90.00
#
_symmetry.space_group_name_H-M   'P 1'
#
loop_
_entity.id
_entity.type
_entity.pdbx_description
1 polymer ?
#
loop_
_entity_poly.entity_id
_entity_poly.type
_entity_poly.pdbx_seq_one_letter_code
_entity_poly.pdbx_strand_id
1 'polypeptide(L)' 'MSPRELAGLEKLQTYVDGFVPARCVNRAGNPVLDAKGNERVEKRLINTK' A
#
# COMPACT_ATOMS: atom_id res chain seq x y z
N MET A 1 -14.18 19.77 14.79
CA MET A 1 -13.80 19.67 13.36
C MET A 1 -14.89 20.27 12.52
N SER A 2 -14.53 21.08 11.53
CA SER A 2 -15.45 21.60 10.53
C SER A 2 -15.86 20.49 9.55
N PRO A 3 -17.02 20.64 8.87
CA PRO A 3 -17.42 19.70 7.81
C PRO A 3 -16.36 19.49 6.73
N ARG A 4 -15.58 20.54 6.42
CA ARG A 4 -14.48 20.48 5.44
C ARG A 4 -13.33 19.60 5.92
N GLU A 5 -12.97 19.68 7.20
CA GLU A 5 -11.92 18.85 7.79
C GLU A 5 -12.32 17.38 7.81
N LEU A 6 -13.57 17.08 8.15
CA LEU A 6 -14.11 15.71 8.13
C LEU A 6 -14.08 15.11 6.71
N ALA A 7 -14.51 15.88 5.70
CA ALA A 7 -14.44 15.45 4.30
C ALA A 7 -13.00 15.25 3.79
N GLY A 8 -12.04 16.03 4.31
CA GLY A 8 -10.62 15.84 4.03
C GLY A 8 -10.07 14.55 4.65
N LEU A 9 -10.45 14.27 5.90
CA LEU A 9 -10.05 13.05 6.60
C LEU A 9 -10.62 11.79 5.95
N GLU A 10 -11.88 11.80 5.54
CA GLU A 10 -12.52 10.67 4.86
C GLU A 10 -11.83 10.33 3.54
N LYS A 11 -11.39 11.35 2.78
CA LYS A 11 -10.60 11.16 1.54
C LYS A 11 -9.23 10.55 1.84
N LEU A 12 -8.55 11.00 2.89
CA LEU A 12 -7.27 10.43 3.31
C LEU A 12 -7.43 8.98 3.77
N GLN A 13 -8.47 8.68 4.54
CA GLN A 13 -8.77 7.32 4.98
C GLN A 13 -9.01 6.40 3.78
N THR A 14 -9.85 6.82 2.84
CA THR A 14 -10.12 6.06 1.60
C THR A 14 -8.85 5.81 0.80
N TYR A 15 -7.95 6.79 0.72
CA TYR A 15 -6.66 6.64 0.03
C TYR A 15 -5.75 5.61 0.70
N VAL A 16 -5.70 5.62 2.04
CA VAL A 16 -4.91 4.66 2.83
C VAL A 16 -5.50 3.26 2.75
N ASP A 17 -6.83 3.12 2.84
CA ASP A 17 -7.52 1.84 2.79
C ASP A 17 -7.39 1.16 1.41
N GLY A 18 -7.32 1.95 0.34
CA GLY A 18 -7.09 1.45 -1.02
C GLY A 18 -5.64 1.03 -1.30
N PHE A 19 -4.73 1.17 -0.35
CA PHE A 19 -3.32 0.92 -0.57
C PHE A 19 -2.98 -0.58 -0.57
N VAL A 20 -2.54 -1.08 -1.72
CA VAL A 20 -2.08 -2.47 -1.87
C VAL A 20 -0.55 -2.51 -1.80
N PRO A 21 0.04 -3.32 -0.89
CA PRO A 21 1.49 -3.54 -0.84
C PRO A 21 2.05 -4.02 -2.18
N ALA A 22 3.30 -3.65 -2.49
CA ALA A 22 3.95 -4.13 -3.71
C ALA A 22 4.33 -5.60 -3.54
N ARG A 23 3.88 -6.44 -4.49
CA ARG A 23 4.37 -7.81 -4.62
C ARG A 23 5.76 -7.79 -5.21
N CYS A 24 6.69 -8.47 -4.56
CA CYS A 24 8.02 -8.70 -5.13
C CYS A 24 7.90 -9.77 -6.21
N VAL A 25 8.24 -9.41 -7.46
CA VAL A 25 8.27 -10.35 -8.58
C VAL A 25 9.69 -10.51 -9.09
N ASN A 26 10.02 -11.70 -9.59
CA ASN A 26 11.29 -11.92 -10.27
C ASN A 26 11.26 -11.36 -11.70
N ARG A 27 12.36 -11.48 -12.43
CA ARG A 27 12.48 -10.97 -13.81
C ARG A 27 11.44 -11.55 -14.79
N ALA A 28 10.95 -12.75 -14.52
CA ALA A 28 9.92 -13.41 -15.34
C ALA A 28 8.48 -13.03 -14.91
N GLY A 29 8.32 -12.18 -13.89
CA GLY A 29 7.02 -11.77 -13.35
C GLY A 29 6.41 -12.71 -12.32
N ASN A 30 7.13 -13.77 -11.90
CA ASN A 30 6.63 -14.70 -10.90
C ASN A 30 6.80 -14.13 -9.48
N PRO A 31 5.87 -14.39 -8.55
CA PRO A 31 6.01 -13.97 -7.16
C PRO A 31 7.28 -14.53 -6.51
N VAL A 32 8.03 -13.67 -5.83
CA VAL A 32 9.12 -14.07 -4.94
C VAL A 32 8.52 -14.53 -3.63
N LEU A 33 8.91 -15.69 -3.13
CA LEU A 33 8.41 -16.22 -1.85
C LEU A 33 9.34 -15.85 -0.68
N ASP A 34 8.76 -15.69 0.51
CA ASP A 34 9.50 -15.56 1.76
C ASP A 34 9.96 -16.93 2.31
N ALA A 35 10.67 -16.93 3.44
CA ALA A 35 11.16 -18.15 4.07
C ALA A 35 10.06 -19.12 4.54
N LYS A 36 8.80 -18.66 4.61
CA LYS A 36 7.62 -19.45 4.98
C LYS A 36 6.81 -19.90 3.75
N GLY A 37 7.24 -19.52 2.54
CA GLY A 37 6.55 -19.84 1.30
C GLY A 37 5.41 -18.90 0.92
N ASN A 38 5.23 -17.77 1.61
CA ASN A 38 4.22 -16.76 1.25
C ASN A 38 4.77 -15.79 0.21
N GLU A 39 3.89 -15.16 -0.58
CA GLU A 39 4.32 -14.08 -1.47
C GLU A 39 4.99 -12.95 -0.67
N ARG A 40 6.22 -12.63 -1.05
CA ARG A 40 6.97 -11.54 -0.46
C ARG A 40 6.34 -10.22 -0.89
N VAL A 41 5.91 -9.45 0.10
CA VAL A 41 5.39 -8.10 -0.05
C VAL A 41 6.33 -7.11 0.62
N GLU A 42 6.63 -6.01 -0.06
CA GLU A 42 7.47 -4.95 0.48
C GLU A 42 6.66 -3.69 0.78
N LYS A 43 7.10 -2.97 1.83
CA LYS A 43 6.52 -1.69 2.20
C LYS A 43 6.80 -0.69 1.08
N ARG A 44 5.73 -0.18 0.49
CA ARG A 44 5.80 0.97 -0.40
C ARG A 44 5.81 2.24 0.48
N LEU A 45 6.89 3.01 0.40
CA LEU A 45 6.98 4.31 1.05
C LEU A 45 6.43 5.38 0.08
N ILE A 46 5.44 6.15 0.53
CA ILE A 46 4.90 7.28 -0.23
C ILE A 46 5.65 8.53 0.21
N ASN A 47 6.33 9.19 -0.72
CA ASN A 47 7.03 10.44 -0.45
C ASN A 47 6.06 11.62 -0.65
N THR A 48 5.59 12.22 0.44
CA THR A 48 4.65 13.36 0.41
C THR A 48 5.39 14.70 0.53
N LYS A 49 6.37 14.94 -0.36
CA LYS A 49 7.06 16.25 -0.43
C LYS A 49 6.12 17.40 -0.75
#